data_AF-A0A8S2EZM9-F1
#
_entry.id   AF-A0A8S2EZM9-F1
#
_cell.length_a   1.000
_cell.length_b   1.000
_cell.length_c   1.000
_cell.angle_alpha   90.00
_cell.angle_beta   90.00
_cell.angle_gamma   90.00
#
_symmetry.space_group_name_H-M   'P 1'
#
loop_
_entity.id
_entity.type
_entity.pdbx_description
1 polymer ?
#
loop_
_entity_poly.entity_id
_entity_poly.type
_entity_poly.pdbx_seq_one_letter_code
_entity_poly.pdbx_strand_id
1 'polypeptide(L)'
;MVLLTIIANCIVLALEEHLPRDDKSTLAKSLEKTEVYFIGIFCFEAALKIIALGFVLHDGSYLRSLWNIMDFVVVVTGLTTISIKSSSFDLRTLRAVRVLRPLKLVSGIPSLQVVLKSILKAMAPLFQIALLVLFAIVIFAIIGLELYNGVFHTTCFYVNRTAPKNDSEELMYKQGDEQKPIPCGIPDSTFKQERERVENRRAFLKIRRQQQIEREYNNYIEWINRAEDVILNEERTTEQERRAILEARKYAALKKIRHGRTGKQHSVDDDDEDIDSAFHRARGVDLERPDRTRSVMRKCWFRHRIL
;
A
#
# COMPACT_ATOMS: atom_id res chain seq x y z
N MET A 1 -26.29 35.15 -26.11
CA MET A 1 -26.11 36.18 -25.06
C MET A 1 -25.60 35.59 -23.76
N VAL A 2 -26.32 34.66 -23.11
CA VAL A 2 -25.92 34.08 -21.82
C VAL A 2 -24.54 33.41 -21.85
N LEU A 3 -24.22 32.61 -22.87
CA LEU A 3 -22.92 31.96 -22.98
C LEU A 3 -21.75 32.97 -23.01
N LEU A 4 -21.91 34.08 -23.73
CA LEU A 4 -20.90 35.15 -23.79
C LEU A 4 -20.72 35.83 -22.43
N THR A 5 -21.80 36.05 -21.68
CA THR A 5 -21.72 36.60 -20.32
C THR A 5 -21.02 35.67 -19.35
N ILE A 6 -21.18 34.34 -19.51
CA ILE A 6 -20.47 33.35 -18.69
C ILE A 6 -18.98 33.38 -19.02
N ILE A 7 -18.61 33.38 -20.31
CA ILE A 7 -17.21 33.43 -20.74
C ILE A 7 -16.56 34.73 -20.27
N ALA A 8 -17.22 35.88 -20.42
CA ALA A 8 -16.74 37.15 -19.92
C ALA A 8 -16.53 37.13 -18.39
N ASN A 9 -17.47 36.56 -17.63
CA ASN A 9 -17.33 36.41 -16.19
C ASN A 9 -16.17 35.47 -15.81
N CYS A 10 -15.91 34.41 -16.57
CA CYS A 10 -14.75 33.54 -16.37
C CYS A 10 -13.42 34.27 -16.64
N ILE A 11 -13.35 35.09 -17.69
CA ILE A 11 -12.17 35.92 -17.98
C ILE A 11 -11.94 36.93 -16.86
N VAL A 12 -13.01 37.58 -16.39
CA VAL A 12 -12.95 38.52 -15.27
C VAL A 12 -12.42 37.85 -13.99
N LEU A 13 -12.90 36.65 -13.67
CA LEU A 13 -12.38 35.85 -12.54
C LEU A 13 -10.91 35.43 -12.74
N ALA A 14 -10.50 35.10 -13.96
CA ALA A 14 -9.12 34.72 -14.26
C ALA A 14 -8.13 35.90 -14.16
N LEU A 15 -8.62 37.13 -14.39
CA LEU A 15 -7.83 38.36 -14.26
C LEU A 15 -7.81 38.89 -12.81
N GLU A 16 -8.51 38.25 -11.88
CA GLU A 16 -8.53 38.63 -10.47
C GLU A 16 -7.23 38.21 -9.76
N GLU A 17 -6.30 39.14 -9.60
CA GLU A 17 -5.05 38.88 -8.88
C GLU A 17 -5.26 38.98 -7.36
N HIS A 18 -4.95 37.91 -6.62
CA HIS A 18 -5.01 37.89 -5.16
C HIS A 18 -3.73 38.47 -4.56
N LEU A 19 -3.65 39.80 -4.45
CA LEU A 19 -2.53 40.44 -3.76
C LEU A 19 -2.63 40.22 -2.23
N PRO A 20 -1.53 39.83 -1.54
CA PRO A 20 -1.53 39.51 -0.11
C PRO A 20 -1.53 40.75 0.82
N ARG A 21 -1.75 41.95 0.28
CA ARG A 21 -1.94 43.18 1.05
C ARG A 21 -3.17 43.91 0.52
N ASP A 22 -3.91 44.54 1.43
CA ASP A 22 -5.17 45.28 1.24
C ASP A 22 -5.04 46.51 0.31
N ASP A 23 -4.09 46.49 -0.62
CA ASP A 23 -3.90 47.46 -1.69
C ASP A 23 -4.98 47.21 -2.75
N LYS A 24 -6.19 47.71 -2.47
CA LYS A 24 -7.32 47.70 -3.41
C LYS A 24 -6.99 48.58 -4.62
N SER A 25 -6.27 48.02 -5.58
CA SER A 25 -6.00 48.63 -6.88
C SER A 25 -7.32 49.01 -7.57
N THR A 26 -7.27 50.01 -8.45
CA THR A 26 -8.46 50.47 -9.22
C THR A 26 -9.06 49.36 -10.08
N LEU A 27 -8.24 48.39 -10.49
CA LEU A 27 -8.69 47.18 -11.20
C LEU A 27 -9.56 46.28 -10.31
N ALA A 28 -9.14 45.98 -9.08
CA ALA A 28 -9.90 45.13 -8.16
C ALA A 28 -11.30 45.71 -7.87
N LYS A 29 -11.38 47.03 -7.65
CA LYS A 29 -12.67 47.73 -7.46
C LYS A 29 -13.58 47.67 -8.69
N SER A 30 -13.00 47.66 -9.89
CA SER A 30 -13.75 47.58 -11.15
C SER A 30 -14.25 46.16 -11.41
N LEU A 31 -13.47 45.14 -11.05
CA LEU A 31 -13.88 43.74 -11.09
C LEU A 31 -15.09 43.49 -10.18
N GLU A 32 -15.05 43.96 -8.92
CA GLU A 32 -16.16 43.77 -7.97
C GLU A 32 -17.48 44.38 -8.45
N LYS A 33 -17.44 45.54 -9.14
CA LYS A 33 -18.63 46.14 -9.74
C LYS A 33 -19.19 45.27 -10.86
N THR A 34 -18.32 44.76 -11.72
CA THR A 34 -18.70 43.93 -12.88
C THR A 34 -19.39 42.64 -12.45
N GLU A 35 -18.98 42.05 -11.33
CA GLU A 35 -19.63 40.86 -10.77
C GLU A 35 -21.10 41.06 -10.41
N VAL A 36 -21.46 42.24 -9.88
CA VAL A 36 -22.86 42.55 -9.51
C VAL A 36 -23.72 42.66 -10.76
N TYR A 37 -23.19 43.25 -11.84
CA TYR A 37 -23.89 43.29 -13.13
C TYR A 37 -24.13 41.89 -13.70
N PHE A 38 -23.15 40.98 -13.63
CA PHE A 38 -23.33 39.60 -14.09
C PHE A 38 -24.41 38.85 -13.29
N ILE A 39 -24.45 39.00 -11.96
CA ILE A 39 -25.50 38.40 -11.13
C ILE A 39 -26.88 38.96 -11.53
N GLY A 40 -26.98 40.27 -11.77
CA GLY A 40 -28.22 40.90 -12.22
C GLY A 40 -28.76 40.31 -13.53
N ILE A 41 -27.88 40.12 -14.52
CA ILE A 41 -28.25 39.50 -15.81
C ILE A 41 -28.72 38.05 -15.61
N PHE A 42 -28.03 37.27 -14.77
CA PHE A 42 -28.43 35.88 -14.49
C PHE A 42 -29.73 35.78 -13.70
N CYS A 43 -29.97 36.71 -12.78
CA CYS A 43 -31.23 36.79 -12.05
C CYS A 43 -32.39 37.07 -13.01
N PHE A 44 -32.20 38.01 -13.93
CA PHE A 44 -33.20 38.33 -14.95
C PHE A 44 -33.48 37.15 -15.89
N GLU A 45 -32.45 36.46 -16.36
CA GLU A 45 -32.59 35.24 -17.15
C GLU A 45 -33.38 34.15 -16.40
N ALA A 46 -33.04 33.89 -15.14
CA ALA A 46 -33.72 32.89 -14.32
C ALA A 46 -35.18 33.28 -14.06
N ALA A 47 -35.45 34.55 -13.77
CA ALA A 47 -36.82 35.06 -13.59
C ALA A 47 -37.66 34.87 -14.86
N LEU A 48 -37.12 35.19 -16.03
CA LEU A 48 -37.82 34.97 -17.31
C LEU A 48 -38.12 33.49 -17.55
N LYS A 49 -37.16 32.59 -17.26
CA LYS A 49 -37.38 31.14 -17.38
C LYS A 49 -38.45 30.63 -16.41
N ILE A 50 -38.46 31.12 -15.18
CA ILE A 50 -39.45 30.76 -14.16
C ILE A 50 -40.86 31.20 -14.58
N ILE A 51 -40.99 32.43 -15.11
CA ILE A 51 -42.28 32.95 -15.58
C ILE A 51 -42.77 32.18 -16.82
N ALA A 52 -41.87 31.89 -17.76
CA ALA A 52 -42.23 31.23 -19.02
C ALA A 52 -42.57 29.73 -18.87
N LEU A 53 -41.85 29.01 -18.02
CA LEU A 53 -42.02 27.56 -17.83
C LEU A 53 -42.95 27.19 -16.67
N GLY A 54 -43.30 28.16 -15.82
CA GLY A 54 -44.02 27.94 -14.57
C GLY A 54 -43.10 27.42 -13.44
N PHE A 55 -43.47 27.73 -12.19
CA PHE A 55 -42.63 27.44 -11.03
C PHE A 55 -42.57 25.93 -10.69
N VAL A 56 -43.73 25.28 -10.45
CA VAL A 56 -43.79 23.89 -9.93
C VAL A 56 -44.95 23.04 -10.48
N LEU A 57 -46.10 23.63 -10.83
CA LEU A 57 -47.37 22.88 -11.00
C LEU A 57 -47.64 22.28 -12.39
N HIS A 58 -46.77 22.47 -13.39
CA HIS A 58 -46.96 21.96 -14.77
C HIS A 58 -45.91 20.90 -15.15
N ASP A 59 -46.22 19.97 -16.06
CA ASP A 59 -45.33 18.87 -16.50
C ASP A 59 -44.05 19.30 -17.26
N GLY A 60 -43.81 20.61 -17.38
CA GLY A 60 -42.57 21.21 -17.91
C GLY A 60 -41.90 22.22 -16.96
N SER A 61 -42.25 22.17 -15.67
CA SER A 61 -41.85 23.19 -14.69
C SER A 61 -40.33 23.34 -14.54
N TYR A 62 -39.90 24.57 -14.27
CA TYR A 62 -38.49 24.97 -14.19
C TYR A 62 -37.65 24.09 -13.25
N LEU A 63 -38.20 23.73 -12.07
CA LEU A 63 -37.47 22.98 -11.03
C LEU A 63 -37.34 21.48 -11.28
N ARG A 64 -37.99 20.90 -12.29
CA ARG A 64 -37.87 19.45 -12.58
C ARG A 64 -36.62 19.10 -13.39
N SER A 65 -36.03 20.09 -14.06
CA SER A 65 -34.78 19.93 -14.82
C SER A 65 -33.56 20.18 -13.93
N LEU A 66 -32.73 19.16 -13.72
CA LEU A 66 -31.48 19.23 -12.95
C LEU A 66 -30.56 20.39 -13.38
N TRP A 67 -30.54 20.71 -14.67
CA TRP A 67 -29.71 21.79 -15.21
C TRP A 67 -30.25 23.17 -14.85
N ASN A 68 -31.58 23.33 -14.77
CA ASN A 68 -32.21 24.56 -14.32
C ASN A 68 -32.09 24.73 -12.80
N ILE A 69 -32.14 23.64 -12.03
CA ILE A 69 -31.84 23.67 -10.59
C ILE A 69 -30.42 24.17 -10.33
N MET A 70 -29.45 23.68 -11.11
CA MET A 70 -28.06 24.14 -11.00
C MET A 70 -27.93 25.64 -11.30
N ASP A 71 -28.61 26.13 -12.35
CA ASP A 71 -28.69 27.56 -12.68
C ASP A 71 -29.29 28.39 -11.52
N PHE A 72 -30.38 27.89 -10.94
CA PHE A 72 -31.03 28.51 -9.77
C PHE A 72 -30.11 28.58 -8.55
N VAL A 73 -29.37 27.51 -8.24
CA VAL A 73 -28.40 27.48 -7.13
C VAL A 73 -27.30 28.52 -7.33
N VAL A 74 -26.79 28.69 -8.57
CA VAL A 74 -25.79 29.72 -8.87
C VAL A 74 -26.35 31.13 -8.66
N VAL A 75 -27.62 31.38 -9.03
CA VAL A 75 -28.28 32.68 -8.78
C VAL A 75 -28.48 32.93 -7.29
N VAL A 76 -28.98 31.94 -6.54
CA VAL A 76 -29.20 32.03 -5.09
C VAL A 76 -27.88 32.27 -4.35
N THR A 77 -26.81 31.54 -4.69
CA THR A 77 -25.49 31.73 -4.08
C THR A 77 -24.86 33.08 -4.44
N GLY A 78 -25.15 33.63 -5.63
CA GLY A 78 -24.80 35.00 -5.99
C GLY A 78 -25.56 36.04 -5.15
N LEU A 79 -26.85 35.81 -4.89
CA LEU A 79 -27.70 36.70 -4.10
C LEU A 79 -27.35 36.68 -2.60
N THR A 80 -27.03 35.50 -2.05
CA THR A 80 -26.52 35.38 -0.68
C THR A 80 -25.21 36.15 -0.52
N THR A 81 -24.35 36.15 -1.53
CA THR A 81 -23.09 36.92 -1.49
C THR A 81 -23.32 38.43 -1.38
N ILE A 82 -24.35 38.96 -2.05
CA ILE A 82 -24.72 40.38 -1.94
C ILE A 82 -25.35 40.68 -0.57
N SER A 83 -26.25 39.80 -0.12
CA SER A 83 -26.98 39.96 1.15
C SER A 83 -26.04 39.89 2.35
N ILE A 84 -25.05 39.00 2.29
CA ILE A 84 -24.10 38.76 3.38
C ILE A 84 -23.08 39.88 3.53
N LYS A 85 -22.80 40.68 2.48
CA LYS A 85 -21.95 41.89 2.61
C LYS A 85 -22.49 42.89 3.64
N SER A 86 -23.79 42.81 3.99
CA SER A 86 -24.42 43.62 5.04
C SER A 86 -24.27 43.05 6.45
N SER A 87 -23.77 41.82 6.59
CA SER A 87 -23.65 41.07 7.85
C SER A 87 -22.20 40.65 8.09
N SER A 88 -21.76 40.57 9.34
CA SER A 88 -20.36 40.38 9.74
C SER A 88 -19.77 38.97 9.48
N PHE A 89 -20.19 38.27 8.42
CA PHE A 89 -19.64 36.97 8.05
C PHE A 89 -18.33 37.11 7.24
N ASP A 90 -17.45 36.12 7.40
CA ASP A 90 -16.11 36.10 6.82
C ASP A 90 -16.12 36.15 5.27
N LEU A 91 -15.43 37.15 4.72
CA LEU A 91 -15.33 37.44 3.29
C LEU A 91 -14.58 36.34 2.49
N ARG A 92 -13.98 35.35 3.17
CA ARG A 92 -13.30 34.21 2.55
C ARG A 92 -14.27 33.25 1.85
N THR A 93 -15.39 32.92 2.50
CA THR A 93 -16.39 31.98 1.96
C THR A 93 -17.08 32.54 0.71
N LEU A 94 -17.34 33.84 0.69
CA LEU A 94 -17.97 34.54 -0.43
C LEU A 94 -17.13 34.54 -1.71
N ARG A 95 -15.80 34.46 -1.59
CA ARG A 95 -14.90 34.35 -2.74
C ARG A 95 -14.92 32.94 -3.32
N ALA A 96 -14.92 31.90 -2.48
CA ALA A 96 -14.97 30.51 -2.93
C ALA A 96 -16.26 30.19 -3.71
N VAL A 97 -17.40 30.76 -3.30
CA VAL A 97 -18.69 30.58 -3.98
C VAL A 97 -18.66 31.04 -5.45
N ARG A 98 -17.84 32.04 -5.79
CA ARG A 98 -17.73 32.57 -7.17
C ARG A 98 -17.07 31.56 -8.13
N VAL A 99 -16.27 30.64 -7.61
CA VAL A 99 -15.62 29.54 -8.37
C VAL A 99 -16.65 28.54 -8.90
N LEU A 100 -17.89 28.55 -8.38
CA LEU A 100 -18.98 27.71 -8.89
C LEU A 100 -19.64 28.29 -10.16
N ARG A 101 -19.45 29.57 -10.49
CA ARG A 101 -20.11 30.22 -11.64
C ARG A 101 -19.74 29.62 -13.01
N PRO A 102 -18.47 29.24 -13.27
CA PRO A 102 -18.09 28.52 -14.49
C PRO A 102 -18.89 27.23 -14.71
N LEU A 103 -19.43 26.61 -13.65
CA LEU A 103 -20.27 25.41 -13.77
C LEU A 103 -21.53 25.65 -14.61
N LYS A 104 -22.05 26.88 -14.66
CA LYS A 104 -23.18 27.25 -15.53
C LYS A 104 -22.86 27.08 -17.02
N LEU A 105 -21.59 27.12 -17.42
CA LEU A 105 -21.16 26.84 -18.80
C LEU A 105 -21.53 25.40 -19.21
N VAL A 106 -21.49 24.45 -18.27
CA VAL A 106 -21.89 23.06 -18.49
C VAL A 106 -23.39 22.98 -18.79
N SER A 107 -24.24 23.72 -18.07
CA SER A 107 -25.67 23.78 -18.37
C SER A 107 -25.97 24.54 -19.67
N GLY A 108 -25.11 25.45 -20.11
CA GLY A 108 -25.32 26.23 -21.33
C GLY A 108 -25.01 25.47 -22.63
N ILE A 109 -24.09 24.48 -22.58
CA ILE A 109 -23.65 23.72 -23.76
C ILE A 109 -24.15 22.27 -23.67
N PRO A 110 -25.08 21.83 -24.52
CA PRO A 110 -25.67 20.49 -24.45
C PRO A 110 -24.64 19.37 -24.63
N SER A 111 -23.58 19.60 -25.41
CA SER A 111 -22.50 18.61 -25.60
C SER A 111 -21.78 18.26 -24.29
N LEU A 112 -21.55 19.24 -23.41
CA LEU A 112 -20.92 19.01 -22.11
C LEU A 112 -21.85 18.28 -21.14
N GLN A 113 -23.16 18.53 -21.24
CA GLN A 113 -24.15 17.84 -20.44
C GLN A 113 -24.16 16.32 -20.69
N VAL A 114 -24.03 15.90 -21.95
CA VAL A 114 -23.98 14.48 -22.32
C VAL A 114 -22.72 13.82 -21.73
N VAL A 115 -21.58 14.50 -21.82
CA VAL A 115 -20.31 14.00 -21.25
C VAL A 115 -20.42 13.85 -19.73
N LEU A 116 -20.93 14.87 -19.02
CA LEU A 116 -21.06 14.80 -17.56
C LEU A 116 -22.06 13.73 -17.13
N LYS A 117 -23.17 13.55 -17.85
CA LYS A 117 -24.11 12.45 -17.59
C LYS A 117 -23.45 11.07 -17.73
N SER A 118 -22.61 10.90 -18.75
CA SER A 118 -21.85 9.66 -18.94
C SER A 118 -20.86 9.41 -17.80
N ILE A 119 -20.17 10.46 -17.34
CA ILE A 119 -19.24 10.38 -16.19
C ILE A 119 -20.01 9.98 -14.93
N LEU A 120 -21.12 10.65 -14.62
CA LEU A 120 -21.94 10.33 -13.44
C LEU A 120 -22.48 8.90 -13.47
N LYS A 121 -22.88 8.41 -14.66
CA LYS A 121 -23.31 7.01 -14.83
C LYS A 121 -22.16 6.02 -14.59
N ALA A 122 -20.94 6.36 -15.00
CA ALA A 122 -19.74 5.56 -14.73
C ALA A 122 -19.28 5.64 -13.27
N MET A 123 -19.59 6.72 -12.54
CA MET A 123 -19.26 6.83 -11.11
C MET A 123 -20.10 5.93 -10.22
N ALA A 124 -21.34 5.60 -10.62
CA ALA A 124 -22.23 4.74 -9.83
C ALA A 124 -21.61 3.36 -9.46
N PRO A 125 -21.02 2.57 -10.39
CA PRO A 125 -20.33 1.33 -10.02
C PRO A 125 -19.05 1.57 -9.21
N LEU A 126 -18.32 2.67 -9.46
CA LEU A 126 -17.11 3.00 -8.71
C LEU A 126 -17.40 3.32 -7.24
N PHE A 127 -18.58 3.86 -6.93
CA PHE A 127 -18.99 4.15 -5.56
C PHE A 127 -19.04 2.88 -4.68
N GLN A 128 -19.39 1.73 -5.26
CA GLN A 128 -19.39 0.46 -4.52
C GLN A 128 -17.97 0.03 -4.11
N ILE A 129 -17.00 0.19 -5.00
CA ILE A 129 -15.58 -0.10 -4.72
C ILE A 129 -15.03 0.94 -3.73
N ALA A 130 -15.38 2.21 -3.89
CA ALA A 130 -14.97 3.28 -3.00
C ALA A 130 -15.46 3.05 -1.56
N LEU A 131 -16.68 2.54 -1.37
CA LEU A 131 -17.22 2.19 -0.06
C LEU A 131 -16.42 1.06 0.61
N LEU A 132 -16.05 0.02 -0.16
CA LEU A 132 -15.19 -1.05 0.34
C LEU A 132 -13.80 -0.52 0.78
N VAL A 133 -13.19 0.34 -0.03
CA VAL A 133 -11.89 0.95 0.28
C VAL A 133 -11.99 1.86 1.51
N LEU A 134 -13.05 2.66 1.62
CA LEU A 134 -13.31 3.51 2.79
C LEU A 134 -13.40 2.65 4.06
N PHE A 135 -14.14 1.54 4.03
CA PHE A 135 -14.26 0.63 5.16
C PHE A 135 -12.91 0.02 5.55
N ALA A 136 -12.09 -0.37 4.57
CA ALA A 136 -10.74 -0.86 4.83
C ALA A 136 -9.85 0.20 5.48
N ILE A 137 -9.89 1.45 4.99
CA ILE A 137 -9.16 2.57 5.59
C ILE A 137 -9.59 2.78 7.04
N VAL A 138 -10.89 2.71 7.35
CA VAL A 138 -11.39 2.86 8.73
C VAL A 138 -10.87 1.75 9.63
N ILE A 139 -10.87 0.48 9.20
CA ILE A 139 -10.30 -0.63 9.98
C ILE A 139 -8.82 -0.37 10.27
N PHE A 140 -8.03 -0.06 9.24
CA PHE A 140 -6.61 0.22 9.41
C PHE A 140 -6.36 1.46 10.27
N ALA A 141 -7.22 2.49 10.20
CA ALA A 141 -7.13 3.67 11.04
C ALA A 141 -7.40 3.36 12.51
N ILE A 142 -8.39 2.52 12.83
CA ILE A 142 -8.67 2.07 14.20
C ILE A 142 -7.49 1.24 14.74
N ILE A 143 -7.02 0.27 13.97
CA ILE A 143 -5.86 -0.56 14.35
C ILE A 143 -4.62 0.33 14.54
N GLY A 144 -4.38 1.27 13.63
CA GLY A 144 -3.27 2.22 13.71
C GLY A 144 -3.38 3.14 14.92
N LEU A 145 -4.58 3.62 15.26
CA LEU A 145 -4.80 4.45 16.44
C LEU A 145 -4.44 3.66 17.70
N GLU A 146 -4.92 2.43 17.86
CA GLU A 146 -4.60 1.59 19.02
C GLU A 146 -3.11 1.22 19.10
N LEU A 147 -2.44 1.00 17.96
CA LEU A 147 -1.03 0.64 17.91
C LEU A 147 -0.07 1.82 18.13
N TYR A 148 -0.45 3.01 17.68
CA TYR A 148 0.44 4.18 17.65
C TYR A 148 0.02 5.30 18.60
N ASN A 149 -0.99 5.09 19.45
CA ASN A 149 -1.42 6.08 20.43
C ASN A 149 -0.25 6.46 21.37
N GLY A 150 0.09 7.74 21.43
CA GLY A 150 1.13 8.27 22.33
C GLY A 150 2.59 8.00 21.94
N VAL A 151 2.87 7.23 20.88
CA VAL A 151 4.25 6.88 20.48
C VAL A 151 5.02 8.09 19.92
N PHE A 152 4.33 9.01 19.24
CA PHE A 152 4.95 10.14 18.53
C PHE A 152 5.04 11.45 19.33
N HIS A 153 4.72 11.45 20.62
CA HIS A 153 4.73 12.68 21.43
C HIS A 153 6.13 13.09 21.94
N THR A 154 7.17 12.36 21.56
CA THR A 154 8.55 12.59 22.04
C THR A 154 9.41 13.12 20.91
N THR A 155 9.86 14.37 21.03
CA THR A 155 10.87 14.97 20.16
C THR A 155 12.15 15.22 20.94
N CYS A 156 13.28 15.07 20.26
CA CYS A 156 14.58 15.37 20.83
C CYS A 156 14.84 16.88 20.66
N PHE A 157 15.07 17.58 21.76
CA PHE A 157 15.46 18.99 21.77
C PHE A 157 16.90 19.13 22.26
N TYR A 158 17.64 20.08 21.70
CA TYR A 158 18.95 20.43 22.21
C TYR A 158 18.78 21.39 23.38
N VAL A 159 19.31 21.02 24.55
CA VAL A 159 19.37 21.93 25.70
C VAL A 159 20.44 22.97 25.42
N ASN A 160 20.05 24.16 24.98
CA ASN A 160 20.99 25.25 24.81
C ASN A 160 21.35 25.83 26.19
N ARG A 161 22.53 25.48 26.73
CA ARG A 161 22.99 25.93 28.06
C ARG A 161 23.27 27.44 28.17
N THR A 162 23.11 28.19 27.07
CA THR A 162 23.34 29.65 27.03
C THR A 162 22.06 30.48 27.11
N ALA A 163 20.89 29.87 27.32
CA ALA A 163 19.67 30.64 27.57
C ALA A 163 19.77 31.40 28.90
N PRO A 164 19.57 32.74 28.93
CA PRO A 164 19.54 33.49 30.17
C PRO A 164 18.38 33.00 31.02
N LYS A 165 18.65 32.73 32.31
CA LYS A 165 17.65 32.44 33.33
C LYS A 165 16.85 33.71 33.60
N ASN A 166 15.87 33.99 32.77
CA ASN A 166 14.81 34.94 33.12
C ASN A 166 13.54 34.13 33.33
N ASP A 167 13.26 33.95 34.61
CA ASP A 167 12.02 33.66 35.32
C ASP A 167 10.77 33.31 34.51
N SER A 168 10.09 32.26 35.00
CA SER A 168 8.76 31.76 34.64
C SER A 168 8.63 30.83 33.42
N GLU A 169 9.24 29.64 33.51
CA GLU A 169 8.55 28.41 33.08
C GLU A 169 9.19 27.20 33.76
N GLU A 170 8.54 26.78 34.84
CA GLU A 170 8.80 25.54 35.56
C GLU A 170 8.44 24.36 34.63
N LEU A 171 9.35 24.01 33.72
CA LEU A 171 9.29 22.73 33.03
C LEU A 171 9.43 21.64 34.09
N MET A 172 8.36 20.88 34.30
CA MET A 172 8.27 19.76 35.25
C MET A 172 9.55 18.93 35.29
N TYR A 173 10.39 19.20 36.29
CA TYR A 173 11.45 18.31 36.71
C TYR A 173 10.95 17.64 37.99
N LYS A 174 10.46 16.39 37.87
CA LYS A 174 10.25 15.55 39.04
C LYS A 174 11.62 15.27 39.66
N GLN A 175 11.93 16.01 40.71
CA GLN A 175 13.09 15.83 41.56
C GLN A 175 13.05 14.42 42.19
N GLY A 176 14.06 13.62 41.89
CA GLY A 176 14.32 12.34 42.56
C GLY A 176 14.13 11.14 41.64
N ASP A 177 15.11 10.90 40.75
CA ASP A 177 15.69 9.59 40.44
C ASP A 177 16.81 9.82 39.41
N GLU A 178 17.88 9.02 39.48
CA GLU A 178 19.11 9.16 38.68
C GLU A 178 18.80 9.24 37.16
N GLN A 179 18.93 10.44 36.61
CA GLN A 179 18.40 10.82 35.30
C GLN A 179 19.29 10.31 34.16
N LYS A 180 18.98 9.14 33.61
CA LYS A 180 19.48 8.74 32.28
C LYS A 180 18.57 9.35 31.22
N PRO A 181 19.08 10.09 30.21
CA PRO A 181 18.24 10.62 29.15
C PRO A 181 17.54 9.46 28.45
N ILE A 182 16.20 9.46 28.50
CA ILE A 182 15.37 8.45 27.86
C ILE A 182 15.49 8.66 26.36
N PRO A 183 16.03 7.71 25.58
CA PRO A 183 16.16 7.87 24.14
C PRO A 183 14.77 7.98 23.51
N CYS A 184 14.57 9.02 22.68
CA CYS A 184 13.37 9.23 21.89
C CYS A 184 13.06 7.94 21.07
N GLY A 185 11.92 7.28 21.31
CA GLY A 185 11.33 6.30 20.38
C GLY A 185 11.48 4.80 20.68
N ILE A 186 11.73 4.37 21.93
CA ILE A 186 11.63 2.94 22.27
C ILE A 186 10.19 2.65 22.72
N PRO A 187 9.38 1.87 21.98
CA PRO A 187 8.10 1.38 22.51
C PRO A 187 8.40 0.54 23.75
N ASP A 188 7.54 0.61 24.76
CA ASP A 188 7.75 0.10 26.12
C ASP A 188 8.74 -1.07 26.21
N SER A 189 9.64 -1.04 27.19
CA SER A 189 10.60 -2.12 27.46
C SER A 189 9.96 -3.53 27.45
N THR A 190 8.66 -3.62 27.74
CA THR A 190 7.81 -4.81 27.61
C THR A 190 7.63 -5.30 26.18
N PHE A 191 7.45 -4.44 25.18
CA PHE A 191 7.31 -4.83 23.77
C PHE A 191 8.62 -5.36 23.20
N LYS A 192 9.75 -4.74 23.57
CA LYS A 192 11.08 -5.25 23.19
C LYS A 192 11.34 -6.64 23.81
N GLN A 193 10.99 -6.81 25.08
CA GLN A 193 11.09 -8.09 25.79
C GLN A 193 10.17 -9.17 25.19
N GLU A 194 8.93 -8.82 24.83
CA GLU A 194 7.99 -9.77 24.22
C GLU A 194 8.40 -10.15 22.79
N ARG A 195 8.93 -9.20 22.00
CA ARG A 195 9.49 -9.48 20.68
C ARG A 195 10.65 -10.47 20.75
N GLU A 196 11.59 -10.24 21.66
CA GLU A 196 12.73 -11.14 21.88
C GLU A 196 12.27 -12.53 22.35
N ARG A 197 11.24 -12.59 23.21
CA ARG A 197 10.61 -13.84 23.64
C ARG A 197 9.97 -14.61 22.48
N VAL A 198 9.29 -13.93 21.55
CA VAL A 198 8.68 -14.54 20.35
C VAL A 198 9.75 -15.01 19.36
N GLU A 199 10.80 -14.23 19.12
CA GLU A 199 11.90 -14.61 18.23
C GLU A 199 12.64 -15.85 18.77
N ASN A 200 12.93 -15.90 20.07
CA ASN A 200 13.53 -17.07 20.73
C ASN A 200 12.66 -18.33 20.63
N ARG A 201 11.33 -18.20 20.79
CA ARG A 201 10.40 -19.34 20.60
C ARG A 201 10.39 -19.85 19.16
N ARG A 202 10.40 -18.95 18.17
CA ARG A 202 10.44 -19.32 16.74
C ARG A 202 11.75 -20.03 16.38
N ALA A 203 12.88 -19.52 16.86
CA ALA A 203 14.19 -20.15 16.67
C ALA A 203 14.22 -21.57 17.26
N PHE A 204 13.70 -21.75 18.47
CA PHE A 204 13.60 -23.06 19.12
C PHE A 204 12.76 -24.07 18.33
N LEU A 205 11.57 -23.66 17.86
CA LEU A 205 10.70 -24.53 17.07
C LEU A 205 11.34 -24.91 15.73
N LYS A 206 12.07 -23.98 15.10
CA LYS A 206 12.82 -24.25 13.85
C LYS A 206 13.92 -25.28 14.07
N ILE A 207 14.71 -25.15 15.13
CA ILE A 207 15.77 -26.11 15.50
C ILE A 207 15.17 -27.49 15.76
N ARG A 208 14.09 -27.58 16.54
CA ARG A 208 13.41 -28.87 16.80
C ARG A 208 12.91 -29.54 15.52
N ARG A 209 12.31 -28.77 14.61
CA ARG A 209 11.82 -29.30 13.32
C ARG A 209 12.98 -29.83 12.48
N GLN A 210 14.11 -29.11 12.42
CA GLN A 210 15.30 -29.58 11.71
C GLN A 210 15.89 -30.84 12.32
N GLN A 211 16.06 -30.92 13.65
CA GLN A 211 16.54 -32.12 14.33
C GLN A 211 15.63 -33.34 14.12
N GLN A 212 14.32 -33.14 14.03
CA GLN A 212 13.39 -34.22 13.75
C GLN A 212 13.51 -34.70 12.30
N ILE A 213 13.52 -33.78 11.33
CA ILE A 213 13.71 -34.12 9.92
C ILE A 213 15.05 -34.83 9.71
N GLU A 214 16.10 -34.40 10.39
CA GLU A 214 17.42 -35.03 10.30
C GLU A 214 17.42 -36.45 10.87
N ARG A 215 16.74 -36.69 12.00
CA ARG A 215 16.56 -38.05 12.54
C ARG A 215 15.76 -38.94 11.59
N GLU A 216 14.65 -38.44 11.07
CA GLU A 216 13.82 -39.15 10.09
C GLU A 216 14.62 -39.47 8.82
N TYR A 217 15.37 -38.49 8.30
CA TYR A 217 16.25 -38.66 7.15
C TYR A 217 17.32 -39.72 7.39
N ASN A 218 18.00 -39.68 8.53
CA ASN A 218 19.03 -40.67 8.87
C ASN A 218 18.45 -42.09 8.97
N ASN A 219 17.27 -42.25 9.57
CA ASN A 219 16.57 -43.53 9.60
C ASN A 219 16.24 -44.02 8.18
N TYR A 220 15.73 -43.15 7.30
CA TYR A 220 15.45 -43.53 5.91
C TYR A 220 16.72 -43.94 5.15
N ILE A 221 17.84 -43.25 5.36
CA ILE A 221 19.13 -43.60 4.76
C ILE A 221 19.62 -44.96 5.26
N GLU A 222 19.48 -45.25 6.55
CA GLU A 222 19.83 -46.56 7.11
C GLU A 222 19.01 -47.68 6.46
N TRP A 223 17.70 -47.48 6.30
CA TRP A 223 16.82 -48.44 5.63
C TRP A 223 17.22 -48.67 4.17
N ILE A 224 17.59 -47.61 3.45
CA ILE A 224 18.06 -47.70 2.06
C ILE A 224 19.37 -48.48 2.00
N ASN A 225 20.35 -48.16 2.86
CA ASN A 225 21.64 -48.86 2.88
C ASN A 225 21.45 -50.36 3.20
N ARG A 226 20.56 -50.69 4.14
CA ARG A 226 20.21 -52.07 4.49
C ARG A 226 19.59 -52.80 3.30
N ALA A 227 18.68 -52.17 2.57
CA ALA A 227 18.07 -52.75 1.38
C ALA A 227 19.09 -52.97 0.26
N GLU A 228 20.01 -52.02 0.04
CA GLU A 228 21.12 -52.17 -0.91
C GLU A 228 22.05 -53.33 -0.52
N ASP A 229 22.37 -53.52 0.76
CA ASP A 229 23.21 -54.64 1.21
C ASP A 229 22.55 -55.99 0.91
N VAL A 230 21.23 -56.09 1.11
CA VAL A 230 20.46 -57.31 0.78
C VAL A 230 20.51 -57.58 -0.73
N ILE A 231 20.35 -56.55 -1.56
CA ILE A 231 20.43 -56.66 -3.02
C ILE A 231 21.84 -57.10 -3.45
N LEU A 232 22.89 -56.49 -2.90
CA LEU A 232 24.27 -56.85 -3.24
C LEU A 232 24.60 -58.31 -2.90
N ASN A 233 24.07 -58.82 -1.79
CA ASN A 233 24.28 -60.20 -1.34
C ASN A 233 23.48 -61.26 -2.11
N GLU A 234 22.54 -60.86 -2.98
CA GLU A 234 21.73 -61.80 -3.74
C GLU A 234 22.45 -62.30 -5.00
N GLU A 235 22.53 -63.62 -5.21
CA GLU A 235 23.29 -64.24 -6.32
C GLU A 235 22.82 -63.85 -7.72
N ARG A 236 21.57 -63.37 -7.87
CA ARG A 236 20.99 -62.98 -9.17
C ARG A 236 21.32 -61.56 -9.64
N THR A 237 21.94 -60.72 -8.81
CA THR A 237 22.29 -59.36 -9.23
C THR A 237 23.47 -59.38 -10.20
N THR A 238 23.35 -58.64 -11.30
CA THR A 238 24.42 -58.59 -12.31
C THR A 238 25.62 -57.80 -11.79
N GLU A 239 26.83 -58.16 -12.23
CA GLU A 239 28.07 -57.46 -11.83
C GLU A 239 28.05 -55.96 -12.19
N GLN A 240 27.31 -55.58 -13.23
CA GLN A 240 27.06 -54.19 -13.59
C GLN A 240 26.19 -53.46 -12.56
N GLU A 241 25.10 -54.08 -12.08
CA GLU A 241 24.24 -53.51 -11.03
C GLU A 241 24.99 -53.36 -9.70
N ARG A 242 25.81 -54.35 -9.32
CA ARG A 242 26.64 -54.31 -8.11
C ARG A 242 27.66 -53.17 -8.14
N ARG A 243 28.37 -53.00 -9.26
CA ARG A 243 29.33 -51.91 -9.46
C ARG A 243 28.65 -50.54 -9.41
N ALA A 244 27.49 -50.39 -10.05
CA ALA A 244 26.74 -49.14 -10.02
C ALA A 244 26.32 -48.72 -8.59
N ILE A 245 25.90 -49.68 -7.75
CA ILE A 245 25.55 -49.41 -6.34
C ILE A 245 26.79 -48.99 -5.53
N LEU A 246 27.92 -49.71 -5.68
CA LEU A 246 29.17 -49.40 -4.99
C LEU A 246 29.76 -48.03 -5.41
N GLU A 247 29.70 -47.70 -6.70
CA GLU A 247 30.12 -46.40 -7.21
C GLU A 247 29.21 -45.26 -6.70
N ALA A 248 27.89 -45.49 -6.65
CA ALA A 248 26.95 -44.53 -6.08
C ALA A 248 27.18 -44.27 -4.58
N ARG A 249 27.59 -45.30 -3.81
CA ARG A 249 28.02 -45.16 -2.40
C ARG A 249 29.31 -44.35 -2.29
N LYS A 250 30.32 -44.67 -3.10
CA LYS A 250 31.61 -43.95 -3.13
C LYS A 250 31.40 -42.47 -3.47
N TYR A 251 30.58 -42.17 -4.47
CA TYR A 251 30.23 -40.80 -4.84
C TYR A 251 29.49 -40.05 -3.73
N ALA A 252 28.53 -40.70 -3.05
CA ALA A 252 27.80 -40.09 -1.94
C ALA A 252 28.71 -39.78 -0.75
N ALA A 253 29.66 -40.67 -0.43
CA ALA A 253 30.66 -40.47 0.61
C ALA A 253 31.58 -39.28 0.28
N LEU A 254 32.10 -39.20 -0.95
CA LEU A 254 32.94 -38.09 -1.41
C LEU A 254 32.19 -36.75 -1.37
N LYS A 255 30.91 -36.73 -1.78
CA LYS A 255 30.08 -35.53 -1.73
C LYS A 255 29.86 -35.04 -0.29
N LYS A 256 29.74 -35.97 0.68
CA LYS A 256 29.61 -35.64 2.11
C LYS A 256 30.90 -35.02 2.67
N ILE A 257 32.07 -35.56 2.30
CA ILE A 257 33.38 -35.01 2.68
C ILE A 257 33.57 -33.60 2.12
N ARG A 258 33.18 -33.35 0.86
CA ARG A 258 33.25 -32.02 0.25
C ARG A 258 32.36 -30.98 0.95
N HIS A 259 31.11 -31.33 1.29
CA HIS A 259 30.23 -30.44 2.06
C HIS A 259 30.70 -30.21 3.52
N GLY A 260 31.46 -31.14 4.10
CA GLY A 260 32.11 -30.96 5.40
C GLY A 260 33.35 -30.04 5.35
N ARG A 261 34.09 -30.02 4.22
CA ARG A 261 35.28 -29.18 4.01
C ARG A 261 34.96 -27.73 3.68
N THR A 262 33.81 -27.42 3.07
CA THR A 262 33.39 -26.03 2.81
C THR A 262 33.09 -25.22 4.07
N GLY A 263 33.14 -25.83 5.26
CA GLY A 263 33.13 -25.12 6.56
C GLY A 263 34.51 -24.85 7.18
N LYS A 264 35.62 -25.31 6.57
CA LYS A 264 36.98 -25.15 7.10
C LYS A 264 37.98 -24.97 5.94
N GLN A 265 38.22 -23.74 5.53
CA GLN A 265 39.24 -23.39 4.53
C GLN A 265 40.63 -23.80 5.03
N HIS A 266 41.31 -24.71 4.34
CA HIS A 266 42.72 -24.58 3.93
C HIS A 266 43.15 -25.77 3.05
N SER A 267 43.71 -25.45 1.88
CA SER A 267 44.68 -26.20 1.05
C SER A 267 44.48 -27.71 0.81
N VAL A 268 44.34 -28.09 -0.46
CA VAL A 268 45.09 -29.13 -1.22
C VAL A 268 44.34 -29.31 -2.55
N ASP A 269 44.88 -28.73 -3.62
CA ASP A 269 44.25 -28.65 -4.96
C ASP A 269 44.54 -29.87 -5.85
N ASP A 270 45.17 -30.93 -5.34
CA ASP A 270 45.59 -32.07 -6.17
C ASP A 270 44.61 -33.27 -6.14
N ASP A 271 43.71 -33.36 -5.15
CA ASP A 271 42.74 -34.47 -5.05
C ASP A 271 41.38 -34.20 -5.76
N ASP A 272 41.10 -32.94 -6.14
CA ASP A 272 39.81 -32.55 -6.72
C ASP A 272 39.69 -32.94 -8.21
N GLU A 273 40.79 -33.03 -8.97
CA GLU A 273 40.75 -33.43 -10.39
C GLU A 273 40.34 -34.90 -10.59
N ASP A 274 40.75 -35.82 -9.71
CA ASP A 274 40.37 -37.22 -9.80
C ASP A 274 38.88 -37.43 -9.44
N ILE A 275 38.34 -36.60 -8.55
CA ILE A 275 36.92 -36.63 -8.17
C ILE A 275 36.07 -36.04 -9.30
N ASP A 276 36.49 -34.94 -9.92
CA ASP A 276 35.77 -34.35 -11.05
C ASP A 276 35.90 -35.19 -12.33
N SER A 277 37.03 -35.86 -12.57
CA SER A 277 37.18 -36.80 -13.69
C SER A 277 36.25 -38.01 -13.56
N ALA A 278 36.11 -38.58 -12.35
CA ALA A 278 35.12 -39.61 -12.06
C ALA A 278 33.68 -39.09 -12.19
N PHE A 279 33.44 -37.84 -11.79
CA PHE A 279 32.14 -37.18 -11.90
C PHE A 279 31.74 -36.88 -13.35
N HIS A 280 32.69 -36.54 -14.22
CA HIS A 280 32.48 -36.33 -15.65
C HIS A 280 32.32 -37.65 -16.40
N ARG A 281 33.08 -38.70 -16.03
CA ARG A 281 32.93 -40.04 -16.61
C ARG A 281 31.57 -40.67 -16.28
N ALA A 282 31.03 -40.42 -15.08
CA ALA A 282 29.68 -40.85 -14.68
C ALA A 282 28.55 -40.02 -15.30
N ARG A 283 28.81 -38.76 -15.73
CA ARG A 283 27.82 -37.88 -16.39
C ARG A 283 27.67 -38.16 -17.89
N GLY A 284 28.65 -38.83 -18.51
CA GLY A 284 28.65 -39.19 -19.93
C GLY A 284 28.00 -40.54 -20.25
N VAL A 285 27.60 -41.30 -19.23
CA VAL A 285 26.66 -42.41 -19.37
C VAL A 285 25.30 -41.83 -19.01
N ASP A 286 24.30 -41.93 -19.89
CA ASP A 286 22.90 -41.60 -19.59
C ASP A 286 22.37 -42.52 -18.48
N LEU A 287 22.81 -42.26 -17.26
CA LEU A 287 22.16 -42.69 -16.03
C LEU A 287 21.01 -41.70 -15.83
N GLU A 288 19.90 -41.98 -16.50
CA GLU A 288 18.57 -41.59 -16.08
C GLU A 288 18.56 -41.62 -14.56
N ARG A 289 18.51 -40.44 -13.89
CA ARG A 289 18.62 -40.33 -12.42
C ARG A 289 17.77 -41.45 -11.83
N PRO A 290 18.37 -42.52 -11.26
CA PRO A 290 17.56 -43.44 -10.53
C PRO A 290 17.16 -42.63 -9.32
N ASP A 291 15.89 -42.22 -9.26
CA ASP A 291 15.24 -41.84 -8.01
C ASP A 291 15.63 -42.94 -7.03
N ARG A 292 16.63 -42.65 -6.19
CA ARG A 292 17.33 -43.61 -5.33
C ARG A 292 16.34 -44.35 -4.43
N THR A 293 15.18 -43.73 -4.21
CA THR A 293 14.00 -44.25 -3.52
C THR A 293 13.05 -45.06 -4.41
N ARG A 294 12.73 -44.63 -5.63
CA ARG A 294 11.68 -45.26 -6.46
C ARG A 294 12.08 -46.58 -7.10
N SER A 295 13.36 -46.79 -7.43
CA SER A 295 13.79 -48.06 -8.07
C SER A 295 13.93 -49.19 -7.05
N VAL A 296 14.54 -48.90 -5.89
CA VAL A 296 14.69 -49.84 -4.77
C VAL A 296 13.34 -50.19 -4.14
N MET A 297 12.47 -49.19 -3.90
CA MET A 297 11.12 -49.46 -3.38
C MET A 297 10.27 -50.27 -4.36
N ARG A 298 10.38 -50.06 -5.68
CA ARG A 298 9.62 -50.87 -6.65
C ARG A 298 10.09 -52.32 -6.71
N LYS A 299 11.40 -52.60 -6.65
CA LYS A 299 11.92 -53.99 -6.63
C LYS A 299 11.59 -54.72 -5.30
N CYS A 300 11.66 -54.05 -4.15
CA CYS A 300 11.28 -54.64 -2.86
C CYS A 300 9.77 -54.81 -2.67
N TRP A 301 8.96 -53.82 -3.08
CA TRP A 301 7.50 -53.87 -2.95
C TRP A 301 6.86 -54.96 -3.82
N PHE A 302 7.44 -55.26 -5.00
CA PHE A 302 6.94 -56.32 -5.86
C PHE A 302 7.22 -57.73 -5.33
N ARG A 303 8.28 -57.94 -4.54
CA ARG A 303 8.66 -59.28 -4.07
C ARG A 303 8.03 -59.68 -2.72
N HIS A 304 7.55 -58.73 -1.93
CA HIS A 304 6.79 -59.04 -0.70
C HIS A 304 5.30 -59.35 -0.96
N ARG A 305 4.87 -59.34 -2.23
CA ARG A 305 3.50 -59.70 -2.67
C ARG A 305 3.46 -60.98 -3.52
N ILE A 306 4.60 -61.65 -3.71
CA ILE A 306 4.72 -62.95 -4.37
C ILE A 306 5.68 -63.82 -3.53
N LEU A 307 5.27 -64.07 -2.28
CA LEU A 307 5.55 -65.17 -1.36
C LEU A 307 4.58 -64.98 -0.18
#